data_AF-A0A7C7YEL2-F1
#
_entry.id   AF-A0A7C7YEL2-F1
#
_cell.length_a   1.000
_cell.length_b   1.000
_cell.length_c   1.000
_cell.angle_alpha   90.00
_cell.angle_beta   90.00
_cell.angle_gamma   90.00
#
_symmetry.space_group_name_H-M   'P 1'
#
loop_
_entity.id
_entity.type
_entity.pdbx_description
1 polymer ?
#
loop_
_entity_poly.entity_id
_entity_poly.type
_entity_poly.pdbx_seq_one_letter_code
_entity_poly.pdbx_strand_id
1 'polypeptide(L)' 'MAVLKWAQRRTTSFEPSTAGFTTLNASLSFRCEPASGLPLTWTLSARNLTDVRGRNHVAFNKDDVLRPGREIRFGLRAQF' A
#
# COMPACT_ATOMS: atom_id res chain seq x y z
N MET A 1 -0.81 12.62 19.35
CA MET A 1 0.11 11.65 18.71
C MET A 1 -0.04 10.31 19.42
N ALA A 2 -0.58 9.29 18.75
CA ALA A 2 -0.74 7.95 19.35
C ALA A 2 0.55 7.14 19.16
N VAL A 3 1.12 6.65 20.25
CA VAL A 3 2.36 5.85 20.24
C VAL A 3 1.97 4.38 20.07
N LEU A 4 2.31 3.81 18.91
CA LEU A 4 2.15 2.38 18.67
C LEU A 4 3.18 1.60 19.51
N LYS A 5 2.68 0.58 20.23
CA LYS A 5 3.39 -0.27 21.21
C LYS A 5 4.62 -1.03 20.66
N TRP A 6 4.89 -0.94 19.35
CA TRP A 6 5.89 -1.72 18.62
C TRP A 6 7.01 -0.86 17.98
N ALA A 7 7.12 0.42 18.33
CA ALA A 7 8.13 1.31 17.74
C ALA A 7 9.56 0.93 18.16
N GLN A 8 10.44 0.71 17.17
CA GLN A 8 11.88 0.50 17.39
C GLN A 8 12.57 1.82 17.76
N ARG A 9 13.38 1.81 18.84
CA ARG A 9 13.99 3.01 19.44
C ARG A 9 15.52 3.01 19.45
N ARG A 10 16.15 2.06 18.76
CA ARG A 10 17.61 1.96 18.68
C ARG A 10 18.09 2.90 17.56
N THR A 11 18.42 4.14 17.90
CA THR A 11 18.93 5.17 16.98
C THR A 11 20.31 5.64 17.44
N THR A 12 21.24 5.87 16.51
CA THR A 12 22.53 6.51 16.83
C THR A 12 22.41 8.04 16.91
N SER A 13 23.43 8.74 17.41
CA SER A 13 23.39 10.18 17.73
C SER A 13 23.04 11.13 16.56
N PHE A 14 23.09 10.65 15.32
CA PHE A 14 22.76 11.42 14.10
C PHE A 14 21.61 10.81 13.28
N GLU A 15 20.82 9.92 13.88
CA GLU A 15 19.70 9.25 13.20
C GLU A 15 18.34 9.76 13.72
N PRO A 16 17.58 10.55 12.93
CA PRO A 16 16.29 11.05 13.36
C PRO A 16 15.26 9.93 13.49
N SER A 17 14.52 9.91 14.60
CA SER A 17 13.47 8.90 14.84
C SER A 17 12.42 8.93 13.72
N THR A 18 12.21 7.79 13.04
CA THR A 18 11.12 7.67 12.06
C THR A 18 9.93 6.96 12.69
N ALA A 19 8.78 7.61 12.72
CA ALA A 19 7.56 7.00 13.25
C ALA A 19 7.13 5.79 12.40
N GLY A 20 6.78 4.68 13.06
CA GLY A 20 6.11 3.58 12.40
C GLY A 20 4.73 3.99 11.91
N PHE A 21 4.27 3.33 10.85
CA PHE A 21 2.95 3.58 10.26
C PHE A 21 2.29 2.26 9.87
N THR A 22 0.97 2.28 9.75
CA THR A 22 0.16 1.12 9.33
C THR A 22 -0.70 1.53 8.16
N THR A 23 -0.74 0.70 7.12
CA THR A 23 -1.57 0.94 5.92
C THR A 23 -2.63 -0.14 5.81
N LEU A 24 -3.86 0.24 5.47
CA LEU A 24 -4.91 -0.69 5.10
C LEU A 24 -4.94 -0.87 3.57
N ASN A 25 -4.94 -2.13 3.11
CA ASN A 25 -5.05 -2.49 1.71
C ASN A 25 -6.26 -3.42 1.52
N ALA A 26 -6.92 -3.33 0.38
CA ALA A 26 -8.08 -4.17 0.05
C ALA A 26 -8.04 -4.59 -1.42
N SER A 27 -8.54 -5.77 -1.73
CA SER A 27 -8.67 -6.26 -3.10
C SER A 27 -9.91 -7.13 -3.26
N LEU A 28 -10.63 -6.94 -4.36
CA LEU A 28 -11.77 -7.73 -4.79
C LEU A 28 -11.50 -8.21 -6.22
N SER A 29 -11.68 -9.50 -6.45
CA SER A 29 -11.61 -10.10 -7.79
C SER A 29 -12.86 -10.91 -8.06
N PHE A 30 -13.44 -10.72 -9.23
CA PHE A 30 -14.61 -11.44 -9.69
C PHE A 30 -14.29 -12.11 -11.02
N ARG A 31 -14.38 -13.45 -11.04
CA ARG A 31 -14.22 -14.25 -12.24
C ARG A 31 -15.59 -14.68 -12.76
N CYS A 32 -15.81 -14.52 -14.05
CA CYS A 32 -16.97 -15.08 -14.73
C CYS A 32 -16.54 -15.88 -15.96
N GLU A 33 -17.30 -16.93 -16.24
CA GLU A 33 -17.16 -17.77 -17.43
C GLU A 33 -18.49 -17.69 -18.17
N PRO A 34 -18.64 -16.73 -19.10
CA PRO A 34 -19.86 -16.58 -19.89
C PRO A 34 -20.05 -17.80 -20.80
N ALA A 35 -21.28 -18.03 -21.24
CA ALA A 35 -21.60 -19.10 -22.19
C ALA A 35 -20.86 -19.00 -23.54
N SER A 36 -20.28 -17.82 -23.85
CA SER A 36 -19.38 -17.64 -24.99
C SER A 36 -18.02 -18.36 -24.84
N GLY A 37 -17.73 -18.91 -23.67
CA GLY A 37 -16.51 -19.68 -23.40
C GLY A 37 -15.26 -18.83 -23.14
N LEU A 38 -15.38 -17.50 -23.06
CA LEU A 38 -14.26 -16.58 -22.82
C LEU A 38 -14.17 -16.21 -21.32
N PRO A 39 -13.22 -16.75 -20.54
CA PRO A 39 -13.09 -16.42 -19.13
C PRO A 39 -12.70 -14.95 -18.96
N LEU A 40 -13.47 -14.24 -18.14
CA LEU A 40 -13.26 -12.84 -17.80
C LEU A 40 -12.99 -12.69 -16.31
N THR A 41 -12.05 -11.83 -15.95
CA THR A 41 -11.76 -11.49 -14.56
C THR A 41 -11.73 -9.99 -14.38
N TRP A 42 -12.59 -9.48 -13.50
CA TRP A 42 -12.61 -8.12 -13.02
C TRP A 42 -11.82 -8.04 -11.71
N THR A 43 -11.03 -7.00 -11.52
CA THR A 43 -10.28 -6.78 -10.29
C THR A 43 -10.34 -5.32 -9.87
N LEU A 44 -10.68 -5.09 -8.61
CA LEU A 44 -10.58 -3.81 -7.94
C LEU A 44 -9.58 -3.97 -6.79
N SER A 45 -8.50 -3.19 -6.81
CA SER A 45 -7.49 -3.21 -5.76
C SER A 45 -7.27 -1.80 -5.24
N ALA A 46 -7.12 -1.68 -3.93
CA ALA A 46 -6.85 -0.41 -3.27
C ALA A 46 -5.70 -0.59 -2.28
N ARG A 47 -4.71 0.28 -2.39
CA ARG A 47 -3.55 0.34 -1.51
C ARG A 47 -3.58 1.64 -0.72
N ASN A 48 -3.18 1.56 0.54
CA ASN A 48 -3.16 2.70 1.47
C ASN A 48 -4.53 3.42 1.55
N LEU A 49 -5.61 2.68 1.83
CA LEU A 49 -6.97 3.22 2.00
C LEU A 49 -7.09 4.22 3.17
N THR A 50 -6.10 4.28 4.04
CA THR A 50 -6.03 5.25 5.14
C THR A 50 -5.25 6.51 4.76
N ASP A 51 -4.74 6.59 3.52
CA ASP A 51 -3.93 7.70 2.98
C ASP A 51 -2.79 8.12 3.91
N VAL A 52 -2.10 7.12 4.46
CA VAL A 52 -1.01 7.34 5.41
C VAL A 52 0.26 7.69 4.67
N ARG A 53 0.86 8.83 5.03
CA ARG A 53 2.17 9.27 4.52
C ARG A 53 3.28 8.60 5.32
N GLY A 54 3.78 7.47 4.80
CA GLY A 54 4.90 6.74 5.39
C GLY A 54 6.25 7.25 4.90
N ARG A 55 7.23 7.38 5.80
CA ARG A 55 8.63 7.68 5.47
C ARG A 55 9.46 6.39 5.48
N ASN A 56 10.39 6.25 4.55
CA ASN A 56 11.35 5.14 4.57
C ASN A 56 12.50 5.49 5.53
N HIS A 57 12.69 4.68 6.58
CA HIS A 57 13.74 4.89 7.57
C HIS A 57 15.16 4.82 6.97
N VAL A 58 15.35 4.06 5.88
CA VAL A 58 16.67 3.81 5.26
C VAL A 58 17.03 4.88 4.21
N ALA A 59 16.10 5.75 3.82
CA ALA A 59 16.35 6.76 2.79
C ALA A 59 17.01 8.01 3.39
N PHE A 60 18.15 8.43 2.82
CA PHE A 60 18.81 9.70 3.18
C PHE A 60 17.96 10.94 2.82
N ASN A 61 17.12 10.85 1.79
CA ASN A 61 16.18 11.89 1.35
C ASN A 61 14.74 11.65 1.84
N LYS A 62 14.59 11.03 3.02
CA LYS A 62 13.28 10.69 3.61
C LYS A 62 12.32 11.87 3.86
N ASP A 63 12.83 13.10 3.79
CA ASP A 63 12.04 14.32 3.89
C ASP A 63 11.48 14.79 2.53
N ASP A 64 12.08 14.35 1.41
CA ASP A 64 11.67 14.72 0.03
C ASP A 64 10.89 13.61 -0.69
N VAL A 65 11.11 12.33 -0.35
CA VAL A 65 10.44 11.21 -1.02
C VAL A 65 9.32 10.65 -0.15
N LEU A 66 8.12 11.17 -0.38
CA LEU A 66 6.89 10.58 0.14
C LEU A 66 6.58 9.28 -0.62
N ARG A 67 6.27 8.21 0.12
CA ARG A 67 5.72 6.99 -0.51
C ARG A 67 4.42 7.34 -1.26
N PRO A 68 4.09 6.59 -2.33
CA PRO A 68 2.81 6.75 -3.02
C PRO A 68 1.66 6.76 -2.01
N GLY A 69 0.79 7.76 -2.13
CA GLY A 69 -0.38 7.92 -1.26
C GLY A 69 -1.43 6.84 -1.50
N ARG A 70 -2.70 7.17 -1.31
CA ARG A 70 -3.81 6.28 -1.68
C ARG A 70 -3.77 5.92 -3.17
N GLU A 71 -3.86 4.63 -3.47
CA GLU A 71 -3.96 4.12 -4.83
C GLU A 71 -5.20 3.25 -4.97
N ILE A 72 -5.99 3.45 -6.02
CA ILE A 72 -7.11 2.58 -6.40
C ILE A 72 -6.89 2.19 -7.86
N ARG A 73 -6.98 0.90 -8.14
CA ARG A 73 -6.75 0.31 -9.46
C ARG A 73 -7.87 -0.65 -9.80
N PHE A 74 -8.47 -0.42 -10.96
CA PHE A 74 -9.42 -1.30 -11.60
C PHE A 74 -8.75 -2.03 -12.77
N GLY A 75 -9.11 -3.28 -13.01
CA GLY A 75 -8.56 -4.09 -14.08
C GLY A 75 -9.57 -5.09 -14.63
N LEU A 76 -9.47 -5.35 -15.93
CA LEU A 76 -10.20 -6.38 -16.65
C LEU A 76 -9.17 -7.28 -17.34
N ARG A 77 -9.33 -8.60 -17.21
CA ARG A 77 -8.50 -9.60 -17.89
C ARG A 77 -9.41 -10.55 -18.68
N ALA A 78 -9.10 -10.74 -19.96
CA ALA A 78 -9.66 -11.80 -20.79
C ALA A 78 -8.59 -12.87 -21.03
N GLN A 79 -8.99 -14.12 -21.13
CA GLN A 79 -8.12 -15.26 -21.47
C GLN A 79 -8.68 -15.92 -22.72
N PHE A 80 -7.81 -16.22 -23.70
CA PHE A 80 -8.13 -16.82 -24.99
C PHE A 80 -7.29 -18.08 -25.21
#